data_AF-A0A6B0V1T1-F1
#
_entry.id   AF-A0A6B0V1T1-F1
#
_cell.length_a   1.000
_cell.length_b   1.000
_cell.length_c   1.000
_cell.angle_alpha   90.00
_cell.angle_beta   90.00
_cell.angle_gamma   90.00
#
_symmetry.space_group_name_H-M   'P 1'
#
loop_
_entity.id
_entity.type
_entity.pdbx_description
1 polymer ?
#
loop_
_entity_poly.entity_id
_entity_poly.type
_entity_poly.pdbx_seq_one_letter_code
_entity_poly.pdbx_strand_id
1 'polypeptide(L)'
;MIAFGVVPPAASFLRNVNKENAEGQNIDKIISKLGKTYYILRGTYSSEDNPVIRYPLYKFRCGKITILNRIPPTNFTALVSFENRRSTGDVTAKYLLSEFSSKGMWPTRNFIAVYKYYPAPQEHRFVDLMFLLHTDYKTCALFGHQPSEHCEIWSFTKPKKTWSRVEKTDCDQFSPMCINKTWISYHDNKCVYK
;
A
#
# COMPACT_ATOMS: atom_id res chain seq x y z
N MET A 1 9.32 3.23 -29.22
CA MET A 1 9.85 3.10 -27.85
C MET A 1 9.08 4.11 -27.00
N ILE A 2 7.98 3.68 -26.36
CA ILE A 2 7.13 4.59 -25.58
C ILE A 2 7.79 4.74 -24.22
N ALA A 3 8.49 5.85 -24.03
CA ALA A 3 8.96 6.26 -22.72
C ALA A 3 7.74 6.57 -21.86
N PHE A 4 7.40 5.67 -20.94
CA PHE A 4 6.41 5.95 -19.91
C PHE A 4 6.91 7.16 -19.13
N GLY A 5 6.21 8.28 -19.25
CA GLY A 5 6.44 9.48 -18.46
C GLY A 5 6.10 9.19 -17.00
N VAL A 6 7.01 8.55 -16.29
CA VAL A 6 6.95 8.44 -14.84
C VAL A 6 7.18 9.85 -14.34
N VAL A 7 6.13 10.46 -13.78
CA VAL A 7 6.24 11.74 -13.07
C VAL A 7 7.43 11.61 -12.11
N PRO A 8 8.41 12.54 -12.15
CA PRO A 8 9.57 12.46 -11.27
C PRO A 8 9.07 12.28 -9.83
N PRO A 9 9.62 11.31 -9.08
CA PRO A 9 9.27 11.12 -7.68
C PRO A 9 9.32 12.48 -6.97
N ALA A 10 8.26 12.85 -6.27
CA ALA A 10 8.29 14.07 -5.48
C ALA A 10 9.50 14.00 -4.53
N ALA A 11 10.40 14.99 -4.67
CA ALA A 11 11.74 14.99 -4.05
C ALA A 11 11.69 14.85 -2.51
N SER A 12 10.54 15.16 -1.95
CA SER A 12 10.26 15.21 -0.52
C SER A 12 10.38 13.84 0.17
N PHE A 13 10.02 12.74 -0.50
CA PHE A 13 10.12 11.38 0.04
C PHE A 13 11.42 10.66 -0.35
N LEU A 14 12.02 11.02 -1.48
CA LEU A 14 13.26 10.37 -1.96
C LEU A 14 14.39 10.47 -0.93
N ARG A 15 14.42 11.51 -0.09
CA ARG A 15 15.41 11.63 0.99
C ARG A 15 15.32 10.50 2.02
N ASN A 16 14.13 9.93 2.23
CA ASN A 16 13.91 8.85 3.20
C ASN A 16 14.20 7.48 2.60
N VAL A 17 14.18 7.36 1.27
CA VAL A 17 14.38 6.10 0.53
C VAL A 17 15.81 6.04 0.03
N ASN A 18 16.71 5.58 0.90
CA ASN A 18 18.16 5.65 0.70
C ASN A 18 18.88 4.43 1.32
N LYS A 19 20.18 4.31 1.06
CA LYS A 19 21.01 3.17 1.52
C LYS A 19 21.06 3.02 3.03
N GLU A 20 21.03 4.12 3.78
CA GLU A 20 21.09 4.11 5.25
C GLU A 20 19.84 3.47 5.86
N ASN A 21 18.68 3.64 5.19
CA ASN A 21 17.41 3.03 5.59
C ASN A 21 17.13 1.68 4.89
N ALA A 22 18.04 1.19 4.04
CA ALA A 22 17.77 0.05 3.15
C ALA A 22 17.36 -1.23 3.87
N GLU A 23 17.85 -1.42 5.11
CA GLU A 23 17.50 -2.58 5.93
C GLU A 23 15.98 -2.70 6.10
N GLY A 24 15.28 -1.59 6.32
CA GLY A 24 13.83 -1.51 6.50
C GLY A 24 13.04 -1.24 5.20
N GLN A 25 13.64 -1.40 4.03
CA GLN A 25 13.04 -1.01 2.74
C GLN A 25 12.98 -2.12 1.69
N ASN A 26 13.14 -3.39 2.08
CA ASN A 26 13.02 -4.51 1.16
C ASN A 26 11.56 -5.00 1.07
N ILE A 27 10.86 -4.58 0.02
CA ILE A 27 9.46 -4.90 -0.25
C ILE A 27 9.22 -6.39 -0.47
N ASP A 28 10.17 -7.10 -1.09
CA ASP A 28 10.02 -8.53 -1.37
C ASP A 28 9.77 -9.32 -0.07
N LYS A 29 10.39 -8.93 1.05
CA LYS A 29 10.16 -9.55 2.38
C LYS A 29 8.72 -9.41 2.88
N ILE A 30 7.95 -8.48 2.32
CA ILE A 30 6.53 -8.27 2.61
C ILE A 30 5.69 -9.00 1.56
N ILE A 31 5.82 -8.64 0.28
CA ILE A 31 4.87 -9.11 -0.74
C ILE A 31 5.15 -10.53 -1.24
N SER A 32 6.31 -11.13 -0.96
CA SER A 32 6.58 -12.53 -1.33
C SER A 32 5.74 -13.56 -0.55
N LYS A 33 5.11 -13.15 0.57
CA LYS A 33 4.25 -14.01 1.40
C LYS A 33 2.89 -14.23 0.71
N LEU A 34 2.82 -15.18 -0.22
CA LEU A 34 1.59 -15.52 -0.93
C LEU A 34 0.48 -15.98 0.03
N GLY A 35 -0.77 -15.61 -0.27
CA GLY A 35 -1.94 -15.82 0.59
C GLY A 35 -2.01 -14.88 1.80
N LYS A 36 -0.97 -14.09 2.08
CA LYS A 36 -0.97 -13.17 3.22
C LYS A 36 -1.90 -11.99 2.96
N THR A 37 -2.76 -11.72 3.93
CA THR A 37 -3.56 -10.49 4.01
C THR A 37 -2.90 -9.47 4.94
N TYR A 38 -2.80 -8.25 4.45
CA TYR A 38 -2.37 -7.04 5.14
C TYR A 38 -3.57 -6.12 5.34
N TYR A 39 -3.57 -5.35 6.42
CA TYR A 39 -4.68 -4.48 6.80
C TYR A 39 -4.24 -3.03 6.78
N ILE A 40 -4.90 -2.19 5.98
CA ILE A 40 -4.57 -0.77 5.87
C ILE A 40 -5.23 -0.05 7.03
N LEU A 41 -4.45 0.29 8.04
CA LEU A 41 -4.98 0.82 9.31
C LEU A 41 -5.21 2.32 9.25
N ARG A 42 -4.21 3.05 8.76
CA ARG A 42 -4.17 4.51 8.77
C ARG A 42 -3.43 5.02 7.56
N GLY A 43 -3.65 6.27 7.24
CA GLY A 43 -2.93 6.97 6.21
C GLY A 43 -3.25 8.44 6.22
N THR A 44 -2.81 9.14 5.17
CA THR A 44 -2.91 10.59 5.09
C THR A 44 -3.80 11.09 3.96
N TYR A 45 -4.35 10.17 3.15
CA TYR A 45 -5.34 10.49 2.13
C TYR A 45 -6.75 10.44 2.72
N SER A 46 -7.66 11.26 2.18
CA SER A 46 -9.09 11.19 2.51
C SER A 46 -9.66 9.83 2.14
N SER A 47 -10.63 9.31 2.92
CA SER A 47 -11.37 8.11 2.55
C SER A 47 -12.09 8.22 1.19
N GLU A 48 -12.27 9.43 0.65
CA GLU A 48 -12.88 9.63 -0.68
C GLU A 48 -11.84 9.58 -1.81
N ASP A 49 -10.56 9.78 -1.49
CA ASP A 49 -9.46 9.98 -2.46
C ASP A 49 -8.32 8.97 -2.27
N ASN A 50 -8.65 7.69 -2.07
CA ASN A 50 -7.62 6.66 -1.98
C ASN A 50 -6.74 6.66 -3.28
N PRO A 51 -5.40 6.72 -3.18
CA PRO A 51 -4.50 6.78 -4.34
C PRO A 51 -4.60 5.56 -5.26
N VAL A 52 -4.83 4.38 -4.69
CA VAL A 52 -4.83 3.08 -5.40
C VAL A 52 -6.24 2.66 -5.83
N ILE A 53 -7.26 2.95 -5.03
CA ILE A 53 -8.62 2.46 -5.23
C ILE A 53 -9.64 3.60 -5.26
N ARG A 54 -10.00 4.04 -6.46
CA ARG A 54 -11.03 5.06 -6.65
C ARG A 54 -12.28 4.43 -7.24
N TYR A 55 -13.26 4.19 -6.39
CA TYR A 55 -14.62 3.85 -6.81
C TYR A 55 -15.54 5.03 -6.49
N PRO A 56 -16.09 5.70 -7.51
CA PRO A 56 -17.12 6.70 -7.29
C PRO A 56 -18.21 6.14 -6.37
N LEU A 57 -18.63 6.91 -5.37
CA LEU A 57 -19.69 6.59 -4.40
C LEU A 57 -19.29 5.67 -3.23
N TYR A 58 -18.05 5.19 -3.14
CA TYR A 58 -17.59 4.40 -2.00
C TYR A 58 -16.47 5.10 -1.22
N LYS A 59 -16.60 5.10 0.10
CA LYS A 59 -15.58 5.62 1.00
C LYS A 59 -14.65 4.49 1.42
N PHE A 60 -13.36 4.66 1.21
CA PHE A 60 -12.34 3.71 1.62
C PHE A 60 -12.29 3.57 3.15
N ARG A 61 -12.53 2.34 3.61
CA ARG A 61 -12.53 1.94 5.02
C ARG A 61 -12.31 0.44 5.14
N CYS A 62 -11.72 -0.01 6.24
CA CYS A 62 -11.44 -1.42 6.51
C CYS A 62 -10.62 -2.10 5.40
N GLY A 63 -9.68 -1.34 4.81
CA GLY A 63 -8.91 -1.78 3.65
C GLY A 63 -8.04 -3.01 3.94
N LYS A 64 -7.96 -3.90 2.96
CA LYS A 64 -7.19 -5.15 3.01
C LYS A 64 -6.47 -5.36 1.69
N ILE A 65 -5.25 -5.87 1.75
CA ILE A 65 -4.49 -6.30 0.58
C ILE A 65 -4.10 -7.75 0.79
N THR A 66 -4.54 -8.64 -0.10
CA THR A 66 -4.16 -10.05 -0.08
C THR A 66 -3.29 -10.36 -1.29
N ILE A 67 -2.06 -10.80 -1.06
CA ILE A 67 -1.18 -11.21 -2.15
C ILE A 67 -1.57 -12.61 -2.62
N LEU A 68 -1.80 -12.78 -3.92
CA LEU A 68 -2.29 -14.03 -4.48
C LEU A 68 -1.17 -14.87 -5.08
N ASN A 69 -0.52 -14.36 -6.11
CA ASN A 69 0.38 -15.11 -6.96
C ASN A 69 1.61 -14.28 -7.30
N ARG A 70 2.73 -14.95 -7.50
CA ARG A 70 3.91 -14.37 -8.14
C ARG A 70 3.86 -14.65 -9.64
N ILE A 71 4.09 -13.62 -10.43
CA ILE A 71 4.34 -13.68 -11.87
C ILE A 71 5.82 -13.33 -12.04
N PRO A 72 6.71 -14.31 -12.20
CA PRO A 72 8.14 -14.06 -12.31
C PRO A 72 8.48 -13.05 -13.41
N PRO A 73 9.53 -12.23 -13.24
CA PRO A 73 10.50 -12.27 -12.12
C PRO A 73 10.14 -11.38 -10.92
N THR A 74 9.34 -10.32 -11.12
CA THR A 74 9.16 -9.22 -10.15
C THR A 74 7.70 -8.81 -9.95
N ASN A 75 6.75 -9.52 -10.56
CA ASN A 75 5.36 -9.13 -10.50
C ASN A 75 4.59 -10.00 -9.52
N PHE A 76 3.57 -9.43 -8.89
CA PHE A 76 2.64 -10.12 -8.02
C PHE A 76 1.22 -9.68 -8.35
N THR A 77 0.25 -10.58 -8.24
CA THR A 77 -1.15 -10.16 -8.25
C THR A 77 -1.67 -10.05 -6.82
N ALA A 78 -2.43 -9.00 -6.54
CA ALA A 78 -3.06 -8.80 -5.24
C ALA A 78 -4.55 -8.52 -5.40
N LEU A 79 -5.35 -8.95 -4.43
CA LEU A 79 -6.71 -8.46 -4.24
C LEU A 79 -6.66 -7.33 -3.23
N VAL A 80 -7.24 -6.19 -3.60
CA VAL A 80 -7.45 -5.09 -2.68
C VAL A 80 -8.95 -4.96 -2.43
N SER A 81 -9.32 -5.02 -1.16
CA SER A 81 -10.70 -5.05 -0.70
C SER A 81 -10.95 -3.99 0.36
N PHE A 82 -12.15 -3.41 0.39
CA PHE A 82 -12.56 -2.45 1.40
C PHE A 82 -14.08 -2.52 1.62
N GLU A 83 -14.54 -1.99 2.76
CA GLU A 83 -15.93 -2.14 3.21
C GLU A 83 -16.91 -1.54 2.18
N ASN A 84 -17.95 -2.33 1.85
CA ASN A 84 -19.13 -1.83 1.16
C ASN A 84 -20.24 -1.58 2.19
N ARG A 85 -20.60 -0.33 2.45
CA ARG A 85 -21.70 -0.01 3.38
C ARG A 85 -23.09 -0.42 2.88
N ARG A 86 -23.23 -0.68 1.58
CA ARG A 86 -24.52 -1.01 0.93
C ARG A 86 -24.74 -2.52 0.78
N SER A 87 -23.76 -3.36 1.14
CA SER A 87 -23.82 -4.81 0.95
C SER A 87 -23.11 -5.53 2.09
N THR A 88 -23.33 -6.84 2.20
CA THR A 88 -22.63 -7.71 3.16
C THR A 88 -21.25 -8.14 2.70
N GLY A 89 -20.87 -7.87 1.45
CA GLY A 89 -19.56 -8.20 0.86
C GLY A 89 -18.72 -6.97 0.55
N ASP A 90 -17.39 -7.10 0.64
CA ASP A 90 -16.42 -6.03 0.37
C ASP A 90 -16.39 -5.63 -1.11
N VAL A 91 -16.13 -4.35 -1.40
CA VAL A 91 -15.71 -3.92 -2.74
C VAL A 91 -14.30 -4.45 -2.96
N THR A 92 -14.10 -5.25 -4.01
CA THR A 92 -12.82 -5.92 -4.27
C THR A 92 -12.38 -5.70 -5.71
N ALA A 93 -11.09 -5.43 -5.90
CA ALA A 93 -10.47 -5.32 -7.21
C ALA A 93 -9.10 -6.02 -7.22
N LYS A 94 -8.72 -6.54 -8.40
CA LYS A 94 -7.43 -7.19 -8.60
C LYS A 94 -6.42 -6.20 -9.18
N TYR A 95 -5.20 -6.26 -8.68
CA TYR A 95 -4.09 -5.42 -9.09
C TYR A 95 -2.86 -6.25 -9.42
N LEU A 96 -2.02 -5.71 -10.29
CA LEU A 96 -0.66 -6.17 -10.55
C LEU A 96 0.31 -5.23 -9.83
N LEU A 97 1.17 -5.79 -8.99
CA LEU A 97 2.21 -5.11 -8.24
C LEU A 97 3.55 -5.47 -8.88
N SER A 98 4.27 -4.49 -9.42
CA SER A 98 5.58 -4.70 -10.03
C SER A 98 6.66 -4.06 -9.16
N GLU A 99 7.47 -4.88 -8.50
CA GLU A 99 8.52 -4.37 -7.61
C GLU A 99 9.84 -4.09 -8.33
N PHE A 100 10.52 -3.03 -7.91
CA PHE A 100 11.81 -2.65 -8.46
C PHE A 100 12.66 -1.85 -7.45
N SER A 101 13.95 -1.74 -7.76
CA SER A 101 14.91 -0.95 -6.98
C SER A 101 14.99 0.48 -7.50
N SER A 102 14.99 1.46 -6.60
CA SER A 102 15.42 2.81 -6.98
C SER A 102 16.92 2.87 -7.29
N LYS A 103 17.34 3.97 -7.93
CA LYS A 103 18.74 4.19 -8.29
C LYS A 103 19.64 4.07 -7.06
N GLY A 104 20.65 3.21 -7.16
CA GLY A 104 21.62 3.00 -6.08
C GLY A 104 21.15 2.10 -4.94
N MET A 105 19.92 1.59 -4.98
CA MET A 105 19.38 0.69 -3.94
C MET A 105 19.49 -0.79 -4.30
N TRP A 106 19.93 -1.13 -5.52
CA TRP A 106 20.13 -2.53 -5.92
C TRP A 106 21.08 -3.25 -4.94
N PRO A 107 20.76 -4.48 -4.49
CA PRO A 107 19.65 -5.35 -4.94
C PRO A 107 18.31 -5.17 -4.19
N THR A 108 18.19 -4.22 -3.28
CA THR A 108 16.97 -3.98 -2.49
C THR A 108 15.86 -3.41 -3.36
N ARG A 109 14.74 -4.12 -3.47
CA ARG A 109 13.52 -3.65 -4.15
C ARG A 109 12.67 -2.90 -3.15
N ASN A 110 12.48 -1.61 -3.38
CA ASN A 110 11.90 -0.66 -2.43
C ASN A 110 10.75 0.17 -3.02
N PHE A 111 10.42 -0.05 -4.30
CA PHE A 111 9.28 0.53 -4.99
C PHE A 111 8.35 -0.56 -5.52
N ILE A 112 7.06 -0.24 -5.61
CA ILE A 112 6.02 -1.02 -6.29
C ILE A 112 5.29 -0.09 -7.25
N ALA A 113 5.35 -0.38 -8.55
CA ALA A 113 4.40 0.18 -9.49
C ALA A 113 3.09 -0.63 -9.41
N VAL A 114 1.99 0.06 -9.16
CA VAL A 114 0.66 -0.53 -8.97
C VAL A 114 -0.16 -0.33 -10.23
N TYR A 115 -0.64 -1.44 -10.80
CA TYR A 115 -1.49 -1.42 -11.98
C TYR A 115 -2.83 -2.09 -11.68
N LYS A 116 -3.92 -1.52 -12.18
CA LYS A 116 -5.21 -2.18 -12.21
C LYS A 116 -5.13 -3.38 -13.16
N TYR A 117 -5.47 -4.56 -12.64
CA TYR A 117 -5.37 -5.79 -13.40
C TYR A 117 -6.56 -5.93 -14.35
N TYR A 118 -6.25 -6.27 -15.60
CA TYR A 118 -7.22 -6.63 -16.63
C TYR A 118 -6.75 -7.94 -17.29
N PRO A 119 -7.63 -8.93 -17.52
CA PRO A 119 -7.23 -10.13 -18.24
C PRO A 119 -6.90 -9.80 -19.70
N ALA A 120 -6.01 -10.57 -20.29
CA ALA A 120 -5.70 -10.46 -21.71
C ALA A 120 -7.00 -10.54 -22.55
N PRO A 121 -7.11 -9.74 -23.63
CA PRO A 121 -6.06 -8.93 -24.26
C PRO A 121 -5.94 -7.49 -23.71
N GLN A 122 -6.71 -7.12 -22.68
CA GLN A 122 -6.71 -5.75 -22.18
C GLN A 122 -5.41 -5.41 -21.44
N GLU A 123 -4.85 -4.25 -21.75
CA GLU A 123 -3.65 -3.76 -21.07
C GLU A 123 -3.96 -3.36 -19.63
N HIS A 124 -3.03 -3.70 -18.73
CA HIS A 124 -3.06 -3.22 -17.35
C HIS A 124 -2.84 -1.71 -17.32
N ARG A 125 -3.57 -1.01 -16.45
CA ARG A 125 -3.47 0.45 -16.34
C ARG A 125 -2.69 0.84 -15.11
N PHE A 126 -1.66 1.66 -15.27
CA PHE A 126 -0.92 2.24 -14.14
C PHE A 126 -1.86 3.08 -13.27
N VAL A 127 -1.72 2.97 -11.96
CA VAL A 127 -2.57 3.67 -10.98
C VAL A 127 -1.74 4.50 -10.03
N ASP A 128 -0.69 3.92 -9.47
CA ASP A 128 0.07 4.55 -8.40
C ASP A 128 1.49 4.01 -8.31
N LEU A 129 2.37 4.80 -7.71
CA LEU A 129 3.70 4.37 -7.33
C LEU A 129 3.83 4.35 -5.81
N MET A 130 3.98 3.16 -5.25
CA MET A 130 4.21 2.97 -3.82
C MET A 130 5.68 2.74 -3.53
N PHE A 131 6.16 3.15 -2.36
CA PHE A 131 7.50 2.85 -1.90
C PHE A 131 7.50 2.63 -0.39
N LEU A 132 8.38 1.73 0.05
CA LEU A 132 8.51 1.37 1.45
C LEU A 132 9.40 2.39 2.16
N LEU A 133 8.81 3.11 3.11
CA LEU A 133 9.55 4.05 3.96
C LEU A 133 10.22 3.32 5.12
N HIS A 134 9.47 2.44 5.79
CA HIS A 134 9.96 1.67 6.92
C HIS A 134 9.11 0.41 7.16
N THR A 135 9.70 -0.65 7.71
CA THR A 135 9.00 -1.82 8.25
C THR A 135 9.87 -2.49 9.31
N ASP A 136 9.20 -3.10 10.29
CA ASP A 136 9.84 -3.99 11.27
C ASP A 136 9.87 -5.46 10.79
N TYR A 137 9.33 -5.73 9.59
CA TYR A 137 9.08 -7.05 8.98
C TYR A 137 8.24 -8.04 9.80
N LYS A 138 7.70 -7.61 10.94
CA LYS A 138 7.00 -8.45 11.90
C LYS A 138 5.54 -8.04 12.05
N THR A 139 5.29 -6.76 12.27
CA THR A 139 3.96 -6.26 12.64
C THR A 139 3.40 -5.26 11.65
N CYS A 140 4.23 -4.47 10.97
CA CYS A 140 3.74 -3.36 10.16
C CYS A 140 4.69 -2.94 9.04
N ALA A 141 4.15 -2.17 8.09
CA ALA A 141 4.92 -1.46 7.07
C ALA A 141 4.32 -0.08 6.81
N LEU A 142 5.17 0.93 6.69
CA LEU A 142 4.84 2.30 6.31
C LEU A 142 5.18 2.51 4.83
N PHE A 143 4.17 2.78 4.03
CA PHE A 143 4.31 3.08 2.62
C PHE A 143 4.08 4.57 2.35
N GLY A 144 4.80 5.10 1.37
CA GLY A 144 4.49 6.38 0.73
C GLY A 144 3.97 6.16 -0.70
N HIS A 145 3.26 7.16 -1.22
CA HIS A 145 2.61 7.14 -2.53
C HIS A 145 3.07 8.32 -3.39
N GLN A 146 3.17 8.11 -4.69
CA GLN A 146 3.53 9.12 -5.68
C GLN A 146 2.61 9.06 -6.91
N PRO A 147 2.15 10.24 -7.40
CA PRO A 147 2.62 11.59 -7.05
C PRO A 147 1.89 12.24 -5.87
N SER A 148 0.94 11.53 -5.23
CA SER A 148 0.01 12.14 -4.26
C SER A 148 0.67 12.59 -2.94
N GLU A 149 1.88 12.13 -2.65
CA GLU A 149 2.59 12.42 -1.41
C GLU A 149 1.83 11.98 -0.15
N HIS A 150 0.94 11.01 -0.30
CA HIS A 150 0.28 10.38 0.83
C HIS A 150 1.08 9.21 1.38
N CYS A 151 0.72 8.78 2.58
CA CYS A 151 1.27 7.61 3.22
C CYS A 151 0.17 6.72 3.76
N GLU A 152 0.49 5.46 3.97
CA GLU A 152 -0.35 4.51 4.68
C GLU A 152 0.45 3.49 5.48
N ILE A 153 -0.16 2.98 6.55
CA ILE A 153 0.40 1.93 7.40
C ILE A 153 -0.40 0.65 7.18
N TRP A 154 0.32 -0.39 6.77
CA TRP A 154 -0.18 -1.75 6.70
C TRP A 154 0.17 -2.49 7.98
N SER A 155 -0.81 -3.15 8.58
CA SER A 155 -0.58 -4.13 9.65
C SER A 155 -0.58 -5.55 9.09
N PHE A 156 0.33 -6.36 9.61
CA PHE A 156 0.52 -7.75 9.19
C PHE A 156 -0.42 -8.69 9.95
N THR A 157 -1.08 -8.20 11.00
CA THR A 157 -2.02 -8.94 11.83
C THR A 157 -3.40 -8.34 11.70
N LYS A 158 -4.41 -9.21 11.75
CA LYS A 158 -5.81 -8.78 11.78
C LYS A 158 -6.03 -7.92 13.03
N PRO A 159 -6.37 -6.63 12.88
CA PRO A 159 -6.67 -5.76 14.01
C PRO A 159 -7.83 -6.33 14.82
N LYS A 160 -7.68 -6.30 16.15
CA LYS A 160 -8.73 -6.75 17.08
C LYS A 160 -9.92 -5.79 17.00
N LYS A 161 -11.14 -6.34 17.02
CA LYS A 161 -12.36 -5.54 17.20
C LYS A 161 -12.33 -4.94 18.60
N THR A 162 -11.90 -3.70 18.71
CA THR A 162 -12.00 -2.92 19.95
C THR A 162 -12.99 -1.78 19.75
N TRP A 163 -13.65 -1.36 20.82
CA TRP A 163 -14.52 -0.18 20.81
C TRP A 163 -13.72 1.13 20.64
N SER A 164 -12.41 1.07 20.87
CA SER A 164 -11.46 2.17 20.77
C SER A 164 -10.84 2.30 19.37
N ARG A 165 -10.15 3.43 19.13
CA ARG A 165 -9.28 3.59 17.96
C ARG A 165 -8.29 2.42 17.91
N VAL A 166 -8.00 1.92 16.70
CA VAL A 166 -6.97 0.90 16.48
C VAL A 166 -5.67 1.35 17.15
N GLU A 167 -5.00 0.45 17.87
CA GLU A 167 -3.75 0.73 18.58
C GLU A 167 -2.62 1.13 17.62
N LYS A 168 -1.71 2.00 18.09
CA LYS A 168 -0.53 2.37 17.31
C LYS A 168 0.39 1.16 17.13
N THR A 169 0.98 1.07 15.94
CA THR A 169 2.04 0.12 15.58
C THR A 169 3.39 0.82 15.70
N ASP A 170 4.49 0.06 15.69
CA ASP A 170 5.84 0.65 15.72
C ASP A 170 6.10 1.55 14.51
N CYS A 171 5.48 1.26 13.36
CA CYS A 171 5.56 2.09 12.16
C CYS A 171 4.95 3.48 12.34
N ASP A 172 4.08 3.71 13.33
CA ASP A 172 3.55 5.05 13.62
C ASP A 172 4.62 6.01 14.15
N GLN A 173 5.70 5.49 14.74
CA GLN A 173 6.84 6.31 15.19
C GLN A 173 7.56 6.97 14.01
N PHE A 174 7.42 6.40 12.81
CA PHE A 174 8.01 6.89 11.56
C PHE A 174 7.03 7.77 10.75
N SER A 175 5.85 8.07 11.30
CA SER A 175 4.90 9.01 10.68
C SER A 175 5.48 10.40 10.34
N PRO A 176 6.51 10.95 11.03
CA PRO A 176 7.16 12.19 10.60
C PRO A 176 7.85 12.12 9.22
N MET A 177 8.11 10.92 8.69
CA MET A 177 8.59 10.76 7.30
C MET A 177 7.53 11.19 6.28
N CYS A 178 6.27 11.28 6.69
CA CYS A 178 5.13 11.71 5.89
C CYS A 178 4.82 13.19 6.18
N ILE A 179 5.26 14.05 5.26
CA ILE A 179 5.40 15.49 5.50
C ILE A 179 4.05 16.18 5.70
N ASN A 180 3.87 16.83 6.85
CA ASN A 180 2.80 17.78 7.15
C ASN A 180 1.38 17.39 6.66
N LYS A 181 1.04 16.10 6.75
CA LYS A 181 -0.32 15.61 6.47
C LYS A 181 -0.99 15.16 7.76
N THR A 182 -2.31 15.31 7.81
CA THR A 182 -3.13 14.78 8.89
C THR A 182 -3.31 13.27 8.70
N TRP A 183 -3.01 12.50 9.75
CA TRP A 183 -3.24 11.06 9.78
C TRP A 183 -4.67 10.74 10.16
N ILE A 184 -5.32 9.89 9.38
CA ILE A 184 -6.67 9.40 9.64
C ILE A 184 -6.69 7.87 9.76
N SER A 185 -7.61 7.37 10.58
CA SER A 185 -7.83 5.92 10.74
C SER A 185 -8.85 5.44 9.72
N TYR A 186 -8.48 4.47 8.91
CA TYR A 186 -9.40 3.77 8.00
C TYR A 186 -10.13 2.62 8.68
N HIS A 187 -9.80 2.37 9.94
CA HIS A 187 -10.29 1.24 10.68
C HIS A 187 -10.92 1.65 12.01
N ASP A 188 -12.06 1.05 12.33
CA ASP A 188 -12.76 1.17 13.61
C ASP A 188 -13.56 -0.10 13.96
N ASN A 189 -14.38 -0.02 15.00
CA ASN A 189 -15.19 -1.12 15.53
C ASN A 189 -16.23 -1.69 14.55
N LYS A 190 -16.61 -0.95 13.49
CA LYS A 190 -17.58 -1.45 12.49
C LYS A 190 -16.92 -2.27 11.39
N CYS A 191 -15.59 -2.33 11.34
CA CYS A 191 -14.90 -3.18 10.39
C CYS A 191 -15.17 -4.68 10.69
N VAL A 192 -16.04 -5.28 9.88
CA VAL A 192 -16.35 -6.71 9.97
C VAL A 192 -15.41 -7.50 9.08
N TYR A 193 -14.38 -8.06 9.69
CA TYR A 193 -13.53 -9.05 9.04
C TYR A 193 -14.16 -10.44 9.24
N LYS A 194 -14.99 -10.86 8.28
CA LYS A 194 -15.40 -12.27 8.18
C LYS A 194 -14.20 -13.10 7.78
#